data_AF-A0AAN6SCW3-F1
#
_entry.id   AF-A0AAN6SCW3-F1
#
_cell.length_a   1.000
_cell.length_b   1.000
_cell.length_c   1.000
_cell.angle_alpha   90.00
_cell.angle_beta   90.00
_cell.angle_gamma   90.00
#
_symmetry.space_group_name_H-M   'P 1'
#
loop_
_entity.id
_entity.type
_entity.pdbx_description
1 polymer ?
#
loop_
_entity_poly.entity_id
_entity_poly.type
_entity_poly.pdbx_seq_one_letter_code
_entity_poly.pdbx_strand_id
1 'polypeptide(L)'
;ILELQKTVSELVKKVKTLASLDTLVTSLASQKSADKPRPKASFPKIDKFNGTPSHWETWFPMMLAKLELDGLAIGLEKAQFFYVYFQLEDKVQQLVQPQLIQATELDDFKPLAILNQLARHFDNLHKVQDAEEKIQAIKQYKDEHFMAFLARFERLFYRYEANKWLEHT
;
A
#
# COMPACT_ATOMS: atom_id res chain seq x y z
N ILE A 1 -42.97 -30.21 41.61
CA ILE A 1 -43.08 -29.11 40.61
C ILE A 1 -42.31 -27.86 41.08
N LEU A 2 -42.52 -27.37 42.31
CA LEU A 2 -41.82 -26.20 42.87
C LEU A 2 -40.28 -26.33 42.95
N GLU A 3 -39.75 -27.49 43.34
CA GLU A 3 -38.30 -27.71 43.44
C GLU A 3 -37.59 -27.68 42.07
N LEU A 4 -38.21 -28.28 41.06
CA LEU A 4 -37.71 -28.29 39.68
C LEU A 4 -37.69 -26.88 39.07
N GLN A 5 -38.64 -26.02 39.43
CA GLN A 5 -38.63 -24.62 38.99
C GLN A 5 -37.48 -23.82 39.61
N LYS A 6 -37.13 -24.13 40.87
CA LYS A 6 -36.02 -23.49 41.56
C LYS A 6 -34.67 -23.89 40.94
N THR A 7 -34.46 -25.17 40.63
CA THR A 7 -33.23 -25.65 40.00
C THR A 7 -33.06 -25.10 38.59
N VAL A 8 -34.14 -24.98 37.81
CA VAL A 8 -34.10 -24.39 36.46
C VAL A 8 -33.74 -22.89 36.53
N SER A 9 -34.28 -22.15 37.50
CA SER A 9 -33.94 -20.74 37.71
C SER A 9 -32.46 -20.54 38.06
N GLU A 10 -31.90 -21.41 38.90
CA GLU A 10 -30.48 -21.38 39.23
C GLU A 10 -29.58 -21.74 38.04
N LEU A 11 -29.98 -22.73 37.22
CA LEU A 11 -29.25 -23.07 36.00
C LEU A 11 -29.21 -21.90 35.01
N VAL A 12 -30.35 -21.23 34.79
CA VAL A 12 -30.45 -20.07 33.90
C VAL A 12 -29.54 -18.93 34.37
N LYS A 13 -29.44 -18.70 35.68
CA LYS A 13 -28.52 -17.71 36.24
C LYS A 13 -27.06 -18.08 35.97
N LYS A 14 -26.67 -19.34 36.17
CA LYS A 14 -25.31 -19.82 35.90
C LYS A 14 -24.92 -19.72 34.41
N VAL A 15 -25.85 -20.03 33.51
CA VAL A 15 -25.63 -19.91 32.06
C VAL A 15 -25.42 -18.44 31.67
N LYS A 16 -26.20 -17.51 32.24
CA LYS A 16 -26.01 -16.08 32.01
C LYS A 16 -24.64 -15.60 32.48
N THR A 17 -24.17 -16.05 33.65
CA THR A 17 -22.84 -15.66 34.15
C THR A 17 -21.71 -16.19 33.28
N LEU A 18 -21.84 -17.41 32.75
CA LEU A 18 -20.84 -17.99 31.84
C LEU A 18 -20.76 -17.21 30.52
N ALA A 19 -21.92 -16.85 29.95
CA ALA A 19 -21.96 -16.02 28.75
C ALA A 19 -21.32 -14.63 28.97
N SER A 20 -21.49 -14.03 30.16
CA SER A 20 -20.82 -12.79 30.54
C SER A 20 -19.30 -12.94 30.72
N LEU A 21 -18.85 -14.08 31.25
CA LEU A 21 -17.42 -14.40 31.37
C LEU A 21 -16.77 -14.60 30.00
N ASP A 22 -17.42 -15.29 29.06
CA ASP A 22 -16.92 -15.48 27.71
C ASP A 22 -16.79 -14.16 26.94
N THR A 23 -17.73 -13.24 27.14
CA THR A 23 -17.66 -11.89 26.55
C THR A 23 -16.50 -11.07 27.13
N LEU A 24 -16.25 -11.17 28.45
CA LEU A 24 -15.10 -10.52 29.08
C LEU A 24 -13.76 -11.12 28.62
N VAL A 25 -13.67 -12.45 28.49
CA VAL A 25 -12.46 -13.14 27.98
C VAL A 25 -12.19 -12.73 26.53
N THR A 26 -13.22 -12.60 25.71
CA THR A 26 -13.10 -12.14 24.31
C THR A 26 -12.64 -10.68 24.21
N SER A 27 -13.13 -9.81 25.11
CA SER A 27 -12.69 -8.42 25.25
C SER A 27 -11.23 -8.32 25.72
N LEU A 28 -10.83 -9.11 26.71
CA LEU A 28 -9.47 -9.16 27.23
C LEU A 28 -8.48 -9.74 26.21
N ALA A 29 -8.87 -10.77 25.45
CA ALA A 29 -8.06 -11.32 24.37
C ALA A 29 -7.82 -10.28 23.26
N SER A 30 -8.83 -9.47 22.95
CA SER A 30 -8.72 -8.36 21.99
C SER A 30 -7.87 -7.19 22.50
N GLN A 31 -7.76 -6.99 23.82
CA GLN A 31 -6.87 -5.97 24.40
C GLN A 31 -5.40 -6.42 24.49
N LYS A 32 -5.14 -7.72 24.63
CA LYS A 32 -3.77 -8.26 24.81
C LYS A 32 -2.91 -8.22 23.55
N SER A 33 -3.50 -8.00 22.37
CA SER A 33 -2.77 -7.84 21.10
C SER A 33 -2.16 -6.44 20.92
N ALA A 34 -2.53 -5.46 21.75
CA ALA A 34 -2.07 -4.08 21.66
C ALA A 34 -0.64 -3.83 22.20
N ASP A 35 -0.02 -4.83 22.85
CA ASP A 35 1.21 -4.63 23.64
C ASP A 35 2.47 -5.22 23.00
N LYS A 36 2.41 -5.65 21.73
CA LYS A 36 3.64 -5.94 20.97
C LYS A 36 4.27 -4.62 20.55
N PRO A 37 5.53 -4.33 20.90
CA PRO A 37 6.20 -3.13 20.44
C PRO A 37 6.20 -3.12 18.90
N ARG A 38 5.74 -2.01 18.33
CA ARG A 38 5.73 -1.84 16.87
C ARG A 38 7.13 -2.09 16.32
N PRO A 39 7.27 -2.87 15.23
CA PRO A 39 8.57 -3.10 14.62
C PRO A 39 9.17 -1.76 14.20
N LYS A 40 10.49 -1.63 14.37
CA LYS A 40 11.20 -0.43 13.89
C LYS A 40 11.15 -0.41 12.38
N ALA A 41 10.91 0.76 11.79
CA ALA A 41 11.00 0.94 10.35
C ALA A 41 12.42 0.57 9.89
N SER A 42 12.52 -0.33 8.92
CA SER A 42 13.80 -0.85 8.46
C SER A 42 14.34 -0.07 7.26
N PHE A 43 13.47 0.58 6.49
CA PHE A 43 13.87 1.26 5.26
C PHE A 43 14.24 2.73 5.48
N PRO A 44 15.22 3.24 4.69
CA PRO A 44 15.55 4.66 4.65
C PRO A 44 14.33 5.55 4.41
N LYS A 45 14.42 6.79 4.87
CA LYS A 45 13.40 7.80 4.58
C LYS A 45 13.40 8.08 3.08
N ILE A 46 12.21 7.98 2.47
CA ILE A 46 12.01 8.36 1.06
C ILE A 46 11.91 9.89 0.98
N ASP A 47 12.45 10.46 -0.08
CA ASP A 47 12.28 11.87 -0.42
C ASP A 47 10.84 12.19 -0.83
N LYS A 48 10.47 13.47 -0.78
CA LYS A 48 9.13 13.91 -1.19
C LYS A 48 8.98 13.84 -2.70
N PHE A 49 7.81 13.40 -3.17
CA PHE A 49 7.49 13.40 -4.59
C PHE A 49 7.25 14.82 -5.11
N ASN A 50 8.00 15.21 -6.13
CA ASN A 50 8.02 16.56 -6.72
C ASN A 50 7.02 16.76 -7.88
N GLY A 51 6.25 15.74 -8.24
CA GLY A 51 5.28 15.87 -9.33
C GLY A 51 5.89 15.83 -10.73
N THR A 52 7.08 15.28 -10.93
CA THR A 52 7.63 15.03 -12.29
C THR A 52 7.49 13.56 -12.69
N PRO A 53 7.18 13.24 -13.96
CA PRO A 53 7.11 11.86 -14.44
C PRO A 53 8.43 11.09 -14.28
N SER A 54 9.58 11.75 -14.43
CA SER A 54 10.89 11.12 -14.24
C SER A 54 11.13 10.68 -12.81
N HIS A 55 10.68 11.48 -11.83
CA HIS A 55 10.78 11.13 -10.43
C HIS A 55 9.73 10.07 -10.05
N TRP A 56 8.56 10.08 -10.69
CA TRP A 56 7.51 9.09 -10.48
C TRP A 56 8.00 7.67 -10.73
N GLU A 57 8.73 7.43 -11.82
CA GLU A 57 9.30 6.12 -12.20
C GLU A 57 10.17 5.49 -11.10
N THR A 58 10.89 6.31 -10.33
CA THR A 58 11.74 5.83 -9.23
C THR A 58 11.04 5.88 -7.88
N TRP A 59 10.22 6.90 -7.64
CA TRP A 59 9.59 7.15 -6.34
C TRP A 59 8.43 6.21 -6.08
N PHE A 60 7.60 5.92 -7.09
CA PHE A 60 6.45 5.02 -6.96
C PHE A 60 6.84 3.62 -6.45
N PRO A 61 7.80 2.90 -7.06
CA PRO A 61 8.19 1.57 -6.56
C PRO A 61 8.83 1.64 -5.17
N MET A 62 9.56 2.72 -4.84
CA MET A 62 10.11 2.91 -3.49
C MET A 62 9.00 3.10 -2.45
N MET A 63 7.98 3.91 -2.77
CA MET A 63 6.85 4.15 -1.87
C MET A 63 6.01 2.88 -1.68
N LEU A 64 5.76 2.14 -2.75
CA LEU A 64 5.07 0.85 -2.70
C LEU A 64 5.82 -0.13 -1.78
N ALA A 65 7.12 -0.32 -2.00
CA ALA A 65 7.95 -1.20 -1.18
C ALA A 65 7.97 -0.78 0.30
N LYS A 66 7.97 0.54 0.56
CA LYS A 66 7.91 1.08 1.93
C LYS A 66 6.59 0.79 2.62
N LEU A 67 5.48 0.88 1.90
CA LEU A 67 4.16 0.52 2.44
C LEU A 67 4.05 -0.99 2.69
N GLU A 68 4.58 -1.82 1.79
CA GLU A 68 4.54 -3.28 1.94
C GLU A 68 5.41 -3.76 3.10
N LEU A 69 6.63 -3.24 3.22
CA LEU A 69 7.62 -3.75 4.17
C LEU A 69 7.56 -3.05 5.53
N ASP A 70 7.34 -1.74 5.54
CA ASP A 70 7.26 -0.95 6.77
C ASP A 70 5.81 -0.53 7.12
N GLY A 71 4.79 -1.04 6.43
CA GLY A 71 3.39 -0.74 6.71
C GLY A 71 3.01 -0.97 8.18
N LEU A 72 3.44 -2.10 8.75
CA LEU A 72 3.23 -2.42 10.17
C LEU A 72 3.95 -1.45 11.12
N ALA A 73 5.10 -0.92 10.72
CA ALA A 73 5.86 0.07 11.49
C ALA A 73 5.21 1.47 11.41
N ILE A 74 4.68 1.83 10.24
CA ILE A 74 3.98 3.10 10.00
C ILE A 74 2.65 3.13 10.78
N GLY A 75 1.90 2.02 10.77
CA GLY A 75 0.67 1.83 11.54
C GLY A 75 -0.48 1.32 10.69
N LEU A 76 -1.71 1.57 11.15
CA LEU A 76 -2.93 1.20 10.44
C LEU A 76 -3.10 2.03 9.15
N GLU A 77 -4.06 1.65 8.30
CA GLU A 77 -4.28 2.22 6.97
C GLU A 77 -4.38 3.76 6.99
N LYS A 78 -5.03 4.34 8.00
CA LYS A 78 -5.09 5.80 8.21
C LYS A 78 -3.71 6.44 8.40
N ALA A 79 -2.83 5.84 9.19
CA ALA A 79 -1.46 6.33 9.37
C ALA A 79 -0.64 6.18 8.09
N GLN A 80 -0.82 5.09 7.36
CA GLN A 80 -0.18 4.88 6.06
C GLN A 80 -0.67 5.90 5.02
N PHE A 81 -1.96 6.21 4.99
CA PHE A 81 -2.55 7.22 4.10
C PHE A 81 -1.92 8.60 4.34
N PHE A 82 -1.87 9.04 5.61
CA PHE A 82 -1.24 10.31 5.94
C PHE A 82 0.27 10.30 5.68
N TYR A 83 0.94 9.17 5.90
CA TYR A 83 2.34 9.01 5.54
C TYR A 83 2.56 9.27 4.04
N VAL A 84 1.77 8.64 3.16
CA VAL A 84 1.86 8.89 1.70
C VAL A 84 1.60 10.36 1.40
N TYR A 85 0.54 10.95 1.97
CA TYR A 85 0.18 12.36 1.74
C TYR A 85 1.31 13.33 2.14
N PHE A 86 1.96 13.12 3.29
CA PHE A 86 3.08 13.97 3.74
C PHE A 86 4.37 13.80 2.94
N GLN A 87 4.47 12.71 2.18
CA GLN A 87 5.58 12.46 1.26
C GLN A 87 5.33 13.03 -0.13
N LEU A 88 4.29 13.84 -0.31
CA LEU A 88 4.04 14.62 -1.51
C LEU A 88 4.48 16.08 -1.29
N GLU A 89 4.96 16.74 -2.35
CA GLU A 89 5.12 18.20 -2.35
C GLU A 89 3.77 18.92 -2.43
N ASP A 90 3.73 20.16 -1.97
CA ASP A 90 2.51 20.97 -1.82
C ASP A 90 1.67 21.03 -3.10
N LYS A 91 2.31 21.18 -4.26
CA LYS A 91 1.63 21.18 -5.56
C LYS A 91 0.90 19.86 -5.83
N VAL A 92 1.51 18.74 -5.47
CA VAL A 92 0.93 17.41 -5.66
C VAL A 92 -0.14 17.13 -4.60
N GLN A 93 0.07 17.61 -3.37
CA GLN A 93 -0.94 17.53 -2.30
C GLN A 93 -2.25 18.20 -2.70
N GLN A 94 -2.20 19.34 -3.41
CA GLN A 94 -3.38 20.01 -3.94
C GLN A 94 -4.16 19.14 -4.94
N LEU A 95 -3.48 18.32 -5.75
CA LEU A 95 -4.13 17.41 -6.71
C LEU A 95 -4.90 16.28 -6.01
N VAL A 96 -4.39 15.78 -4.89
CA VAL A 96 -5.00 14.68 -4.13
C VAL A 96 -5.85 15.16 -2.96
N GLN A 97 -5.93 16.48 -2.73
CA GLN A 97 -6.73 17.08 -1.66
C GLN A 97 -8.21 16.64 -1.68
N PRO A 98 -8.89 16.54 -2.84
CA PRO A 98 -10.27 16.04 -2.88
C PRO A 98 -10.42 14.63 -2.29
N GLN A 99 -9.43 13.75 -2.49
CA GLN A 99 -9.44 12.40 -1.90
C GLN A 99 -9.22 12.44 -0.39
N LEU A 100 -8.39 13.34 0.12
CA LEU A 100 -8.21 13.51 1.57
C LEU A 100 -9.53 13.95 2.22
N ILE A 101 -10.26 14.88 1.60
CA ILE A 101 -11.57 15.34 2.09
C ILE A 101 -12.55 14.15 2.10
N GLN A 102 -12.68 13.44 0.98
CA GLN A 102 -13.57 12.28 0.85
C GLN A 102 -13.23 11.18 1.86
N ALA A 103 -11.95 10.83 2.02
CA ALA A 103 -11.51 9.81 2.97
C ALA A 103 -11.80 10.22 4.42
N THR A 104 -11.73 11.52 4.73
CA THR A 104 -12.06 12.05 6.05
C THR A 104 -13.57 12.01 6.32
N GLU A 105 -14.40 12.29 5.31
CA GLU A 105 -15.87 12.23 5.42
C GLU A 105 -16.39 10.81 5.58
N LEU A 106 -15.79 9.83 4.88
CA LEU A 106 -16.19 8.43 4.89
C LEU A 106 -15.46 7.58 5.96
N ASP A 107 -14.46 8.15 6.63
CA ASP A 107 -13.48 7.47 7.50
C ASP A 107 -12.84 6.22 6.84
N ASP A 108 -12.71 6.23 5.51
CA ASP A 108 -12.16 5.14 4.70
C ASP A 108 -10.81 5.57 4.09
N PHE A 109 -9.72 5.24 4.78
CA PHE A 109 -8.38 5.68 4.44
C PHE A 109 -7.60 4.61 3.68
N LYS A 110 -7.65 4.67 2.34
CA LYS A 110 -6.93 3.72 1.47
C LYS A 110 -5.63 4.32 0.95
N PRO A 111 -4.44 3.95 1.48
CA PRO A 111 -3.17 4.54 1.06
C PRO A 111 -2.88 4.34 -0.44
N LEU A 112 -3.30 3.21 -1.01
CA LEU A 112 -3.14 2.92 -2.43
C LEU A 112 -4.03 3.78 -3.33
N ALA A 113 -5.12 4.38 -2.82
CA ALA A 113 -6.01 5.22 -3.62
C ALA A 113 -5.31 6.51 -4.10
N ILE A 114 -4.47 7.10 -3.24
CA ILE A 114 -3.63 8.26 -3.59
C ILE A 114 -2.66 7.86 -4.70
N LEU A 115 -1.96 6.73 -4.52
CA LEU A 115 -0.98 6.27 -5.49
C LEU A 115 -1.61 5.98 -6.86
N ASN A 116 -2.80 5.37 -6.88
CA ASN A 116 -3.54 5.10 -8.12
C ASN A 116 -4.00 6.39 -8.83
N GLN A 117 -4.41 7.42 -8.10
CA GLN A 117 -4.72 8.71 -8.73
C GLN A 117 -3.46 9.33 -9.32
N LEU A 118 -2.35 9.33 -8.59
CA LEU A 118 -1.09 9.89 -9.08
C LEU A 118 -0.56 9.13 -10.29
N ALA A 119 -0.69 7.81 -10.33
CA ALA A 119 -0.35 7.00 -11.50
C ALA A 119 -1.10 7.49 -12.74
N ARG A 120 -2.39 7.79 -12.65
CA ARG A 120 -3.16 8.30 -13.80
C ARG A 120 -2.65 9.63 -14.37
N HIS A 121 -1.97 10.45 -13.55
CA HIS A 121 -1.50 11.77 -13.95
C HIS A 121 -0.02 11.78 -14.36
N PHE A 122 0.81 10.96 -13.71
CA PHE A 122 2.26 10.97 -13.85
C PHE A 122 2.84 9.73 -14.51
N ASP A 123 2.06 8.65 -14.60
CA ASP A 123 2.42 7.49 -15.37
C ASP A 123 2.15 7.74 -16.86
N ASN A 124 2.93 7.09 -17.73
CA ASN A 124 2.75 7.18 -19.17
C ASN A 124 1.98 5.94 -19.64
N LEU A 125 0.74 6.16 -20.09
CA LEU A 125 -0.18 5.14 -20.60
C LEU A 125 0.37 4.37 -21.81
N HIS A 126 1.35 4.92 -22.53
CA HIS A 126 1.93 4.32 -23.73
C HIS A 126 3.31 3.69 -23.48
N LYS A 127 3.73 3.47 -22.22
CA LYS A 127 5.05 2.93 -21.90
C LYS A 127 5.36 1.58 -22.54
N VAL A 128 4.35 0.69 -22.66
CA VAL A 128 4.50 -0.63 -23.30
C VAL A 128 4.78 -0.45 -24.79
N GLN A 129 3.93 0.33 -25.47
CA GLN A 129 4.07 0.62 -26.90
C GLN A 129 5.39 1.34 -27.20
N ASP A 130 5.73 2.38 -26.43
CA ASP A 130 6.99 3.13 -26.55
C ASP A 130 8.21 2.22 -26.36
N ALA A 131 8.13 1.25 -25.43
CA ALA A 131 9.21 0.30 -25.18
C ALA A 131 9.29 -0.73 -26.30
N GLU A 132 8.16 -1.22 -26.80
CA GLU A 132 8.08 -2.17 -27.92
C GLU A 132 8.70 -1.58 -29.19
N GLU A 133 8.30 -0.37 -29.57
CA GLU A 133 8.86 0.34 -30.73
C GLU A 133 10.37 0.53 -30.58
N LYS A 134 10.84 0.86 -29.38
CA LYS A 134 12.28 1.02 -29.10
C LYS A 134 13.03 -0.30 -29.16
N ILE A 135 12.45 -1.41 -28.69
CA ILE A 135 13.05 -2.75 -28.80
C ILE A 135 13.14 -3.16 -30.27
N GLN A 136 12.10 -2.94 -31.06
CA GLN A 136 12.10 -3.28 -32.49
C GLN A 136 13.10 -2.41 -33.29
N ALA A 137 13.27 -1.15 -32.89
CA ALA A 137 14.18 -0.22 -33.57
C ALA A 137 15.65 -0.31 -33.10
N ILE A 138 15.94 -0.95 -31.96
CA ILE A 138 17.29 -0.95 -31.41
C ILE A 138 18.25 -1.74 -32.30
N LYS A 139 19.39 -1.13 -32.62
CA LYS A 139 20.48 -1.75 -33.36
C LYS A 139 21.79 -1.35 -32.70
N GLN A 140 22.79 -2.22 -32.80
CA GLN A 140 24.15 -1.90 -32.38
C GLN A 140 24.70 -0.78 -33.27
N TYR A 141 25.28 0.27 -32.67
CA TYR A 141 25.94 1.31 -33.46
C TYR A 141 27.29 0.82 -34.01
N LYS A 142 27.75 1.48 -35.08
CA LYS A 142 29.00 1.11 -35.77
C LYS A 142 30.23 1.12 -34.86
N ASP A 143 30.25 2.01 -33.86
CA ASP A 143 31.38 2.20 -32.93
C ASP A 143 31.07 1.73 -31.49
N GLU A 144 29.97 1.01 -31.28
CA GLU A 144 29.55 0.52 -29.95
C GLU A 144 30.06 -0.90 -29.69
N HIS A 145 30.68 -1.11 -28.52
CA HIS A 145 31.07 -2.45 -28.08
C HIS A 145 29.82 -3.31 -27.77
N PHE A 146 29.84 -4.59 -28.13
CA PHE A 146 28.68 -5.49 -27.99
C PHE A 146 28.10 -5.51 -26.57
N MET A 147 28.94 -5.51 -25.53
CA MET A 147 28.45 -5.49 -24.13
C MET A 147 27.70 -4.21 -23.77
N ALA A 148 28.05 -3.06 -24.36
CA ALA A 148 27.32 -1.81 -24.16
C ALA A 148 25.96 -1.85 -24.86
N PHE A 149 25.92 -2.42 -26.07
CA PHE A 149 24.67 -2.69 -26.78
C PHE A 149 23.77 -3.64 -26.00
N LEU A 150 24.30 -4.76 -25.51
CA LEU A 150 23.57 -5.77 -24.74
C LEU A 150 22.96 -5.15 -23.48
N ALA A 151 23.72 -4.36 -22.72
CA ALA A 151 23.19 -3.67 -21.53
C ALA A 151 22.06 -2.69 -21.86
N ARG A 152 22.15 -1.96 -22.99
CA ARG A 152 21.07 -1.09 -23.49
C ARG A 152 19.83 -1.89 -23.90
N PHE A 153 20.02 -3.00 -24.61
CA PHE A 153 18.96 -3.91 -25.01
C PHE A 153 18.26 -4.51 -23.78
N GLU A 154 19.01 -5.08 -22.84
CA GLU A 154 18.47 -5.66 -21.60
C GLU A 154 17.67 -4.62 -20.79
N ARG A 155 18.18 -3.40 -20.65
CA ARG A 155 17.45 -2.33 -19.96
C ARG A 155 16.11 -2.01 -20.63
N LEU A 156 16.07 -1.98 -21.96
CA LEU A 156 14.83 -1.78 -22.72
C LEU A 156 13.90 -2.98 -22.60
N PHE A 157 14.43 -4.20 -22.66
CA PHE A 157 13.68 -5.44 -22.52
C PHE A 157 13.02 -5.55 -21.14
N TYR A 158 13.77 -5.30 -20.06
CA TYR A 158 13.20 -5.29 -18.71
C TYR A 158 12.15 -4.20 -18.52
N ARG A 159 12.31 -3.04 -19.19
CA ARG A 159 11.28 -2.00 -19.18
C ARG A 159 10.01 -2.46 -19.89
N TYR A 160 10.12 -3.11 -21.04
CA TYR A 160 8.96 -3.64 -21.76
C TYR A 160 8.24 -4.72 -20.94
N GLU A 161 8.97 -5.72 -20.45
CA GLU A 161 8.42 -6.77 -19.60
C GLU A 161 7.72 -6.19 -18.38
N ALA A 162 8.39 -5.34 -17.59
CA ALA A 162 7.81 -4.76 -16.38
C ALA A 162 6.48 -4.01 -16.63
N ASN A 163 6.37 -3.29 -17.76
CA ASN A 163 5.13 -2.58 -18.09
C ASN A 163 4.03 -3.51 -18.61
N LYS A 164 4.39 -4.61 -19.29
CA LYS A 164 3.43 -5.62 -19.78
C LYS A 164 2.76 -6.38 -18.63
N TRP A 165 3.49 -6.67 -17.54
CA TRP A 165 2.90 -7.31 -16.36
C TRP A 165 1.84 -6.43 -15.67
N LEU A 166 1.96 -5.10 -15.74
CA LEU A 166 0.98 -4.15 -15.16
C LEU A 166 -0.33 -4.04 -15.95
N GLU A 167 -0.38 -4.47 -17.22
CA GLU A 167 -1.61 -4.46 -18.03
C GLU A 167 -2.50 -5.69 -17.78
N HIS A 168 -1.96 -6.76 -17.18
CA HIS A 168 -2.63 -8.06 -17.02
C HIS A 168 -3.02 -8.42 -15.58
N THR A 169 -2.84 -7.52 -14.61
CA THR A 169 -3.25 -7.69 -13.20
C THR A 169 -4.25 -6.62 -12.79
#